data_AF-K1E979-F1
#
_entry.id   AF-K1E979-F1
#
_cell.length_a   1.000
_cell.length_b   1.000
_cell.length_c   1.000
_cell.angle_alpha   90.00
_cell.angle_beta   90.00
_cell.angle_gamma   90.00
#
_symmetry.space_group_name_H-M   'P 1'
#
loop_
_entity.id
_entity.type
_entity.pdbx_description
1 polymer ?
#
loop_
_entity_poly.entity_id
_entity_poly.type
_entity_poly.pdbx_seq_one_letter_code
_entity_poly.pdbx_strand_id
1 'polypeptide(L)'
;MLDDDGGSIFTTLEYGAPELAGSLSRLFTTPTGTDIGLLCAAHGVPATTAWTTDELAGLLRQPSPGIRVIRVPVSGSGRRAAGQRVRAAVAAALG
;
A
#
# COMPACT_ATOMS: atom_id res chain seq x y z
N MET A 1 -6.45 5.45 1.44
CA MET A 1 -5.53 4.57 2.18
C MET A 1 -5.00 3.54 1.20
N LEU A 2 -3.68 3.50 0.99
CA LEU A 2 -3.04 2.35 0.34
C LEU A 2 -2.84 1.31 1.43
N ASP A 3 -3.31 0.08 1.20
CA ASP A 3 -3.34 -0.97 2.20
C ASP A 3 -2.61 -2.21 1.68
N ASP A 4 -1.44 -2.47 2.25
CA ASP A 4 -0.63 -3.67 2.01
C ASP A 4 -0.70 -4.67 3.17
N ASP A 5 -1.63 -4.47 4.11
CA ASP A 5 -1.78 -5.21 5.37
C ASP A 5 -0.51 -5.21 6.24
N GLY A 6 0.38 -4.22 6.10
CA GLY A 6 1.59 -4.16 6.91
C GLY A 6 2.43 -2.91 6.64
N GLY A 7 3.74 -3.10 6.50
CA GLY A 7 4.70 -2.01 6.31
C GLY A 7 5.68 -2.31 5.17
N SER A 8 5.19 -2.52 3.94
CA SER A 8 6.07 -2.89 2.81
C SER A 8 7.15 -1.84 2.50
N ILE A 9 7.03 -0.62 3.01
CA ILE A 9 8.09 0.40 2.94
C ILE A 9 9.43 -0.09 3.53
N PHE A 10 9.41 -0.91 4.58
CA PHE A 10 10.64 -1.44 5.18
C PHE A 10 11.38 -2.43 4.27
N THR A 11 10.69 -2.96 3.25
CA THR A 11 11.32 -3.77 2.20
C THR A 11 12.31 -2.96 1.36
N THR A 12 12.35 -1.63 1.44
CA THR A 12 13.30 -0.79 0.69
C THR A 12 14.57 -0.45 1.48
N LEU A 13 14.63 -0.77 2.77
CA LEU A 13 15.75 -0.48 3.67
C LEU A 13 16.70 -1.68 3.81
N GLU A 14 17.70 -1.59 4.68
CA GLU A 14 18.66 -2.64 5.01
C GLU A 14 17.95 -3.95 5.43
N TYR A 15 16.81 -3.83 6.11
CA TYR A 15 16.02 -4.96 6.62
C TYR A 15 15.31 -5.79 5.55
N GLY A 16 15.19 -5.30 4.32
CA GLY A 16 14.62 -6.09 3.23
C GLY A 16 15.64 -6.93 2.46
N ALA A 17 16.85 -7.10 2.99
CA ALA A 17 17.82 -8.06 2.50
C ALA A 17 17.28 -9.51 2.65
N PRO A 18 17.56 -10.43 1.71
CA PRO A 18 17.02 -11.80 1.75
C PRO A 18 17.30 -12.53 3.06
N GLU A 19 18.47 -12.30 3.66
CA GLU A 19 18.91 -12.91 4.91
C GLU A 19 18.07 -12.47 6.12
N LEU A 20 17.37 -11.33 6.00
CA LEU A 20 16.54 -10.74 7.05
C LEU A 20 15.03 -10.91 6.80
N ALA A 21 14.63 -11.65 5.76
CA ALA A 21 13.23 -11.76 5.35
C ALA A 21 12.28 -12.23 6.48
N GLY A 22 12.73 -13.16 7.34
CA GLY A 22 11.94 -13.63 8.49
C GLY A 22 11.73 -12.54 9.55
N SER A 23 12.79 -11.81 9.90
CA SER A 23 12.71 -10.69 10.84
C SER A 23 11.90 -9.52 10.28
N LEU A 24 12.04 -9.24 8.98
CA LEU A 24 11.23 -8.25 8.27
C LEU A 24 9.75 -8.57 8.37
N SER A 25 9.37 -9.81 8.07
CA SER A 25 7.99 -10.27 8.16
C SER A 25 7.41 -10.09 9.55
N ARG A 26 8.16 -10.50 10.59
CA ARG A 26 7.69 -10.48 11.99
C ARG A 26 7.65 -9.08 12.62
N LEU A 27 8.55 -8.19 12.22
CA LEU A 27 8.73 -6.90 12.89
C LEU A 27 8.09 -5.74 12.14
N PHE A 28 8.05 -5.81 10.81
CA PHE A 28 7.78 -4.64 9.97
C PHE A 28 6.66 -4.85 8.96
N THR A 29 6.41 -6.10 8.53
CA THR A 29 5.36 -6.39 7.54
C THR A 29 4.35 -7.41 8.06
N THR A 30 4.20 -7.53 9.38
CA THR A 30 3.25 -8.46 10.00
C THR A 30 1.84 -8.10 9.54
N PRO A 31 1.12 -9.04 8.89
CA PRO A 31 -0.29 -8.88 8.57
C PRO A 31 -1.08 -8.44 9.79
N THR A 32 -1.72 -7.28 9.72
CA THR A 32 -2.55 -6.80 10.82
C THR A 32 -3.89 -7.50 10.86
N GLY A 33 -4.37 -8.00 9.71
CA GLY A 33 -5.67 -8.67 9.57
C GLY A 33 -6.86 -7.77 9.91
N THR A 34 -6.65 -6.45 10.00
CA THR A 34 -7.69 -5.51 10.41
C THR A 34 -8.65 -5.27 9.26
N ASP A 35 -9.96 -5.48 9.49
CA ASP A 35 -10.97 -5.04 8.55
C ASP A 35 -11.17 -3.51 8.68
N ILE A 36 -10.53 -2.79 7.77
CA ILE A 36 -10.59 -1.32 7.70
C ILE A 36 -12.02 -0.83 7.44
N GLY A 37 -12.83 -1.58 6.69
CA GLY A 37 -14.23 -1.22 6.43
C GLY A 37 -15.05 -1.23 7.71
N LEU A 38 -14.91 -2.28 8.52
CA LEU A 38 -15.56 -2.38 9.83
C LEU A 38 -15.05 -1.32 10.81
N LEU A 39 -13.74 -1.06 10.83
CA LEU A 39 -13.17 0.00 11.67
C LEU A 39 -13.76 1.37 11.32
N CYS A 40 -13.85 1.72 10.03
CA CYS A 40 -14.45 2.97 9.60
C CYS A 40 -15.94 3.04 9.98
N ALA A 41 -16.68 1.94 9.80
CA ALA A 41 -18.10 1.87 10.15
C ALA A 41 -18.33 2.09 11.66
N ALA A 42 -17.46 1.53 12.53
CA ALA A 42 -17.52 1.74 13.97
C ALA A 42 -17.33 3.21 14.38
N HIS A 43 -16.69 4.02 13.54
CA HIS A 43 -16.48 5.46 13.76
C HIS A 43 -17.43 6.35 12.93
N GLY A 44 -18.42 5.77 12.24
CA GLY A 44 -19.34 6.53 11.40
C GLY A 44 -18.70 7.17 10.17
N VAL A 45 -17.53 6.67 9.74
CA VAL A 45 -16.79 7.17 8.57
C VAL A 45 -17.17 6.32 7.35
N PRO A 46 -17.69 6.93 6.27
CA PRO A 46 -17.96 6.20 5.04
C PRO A 46 -16.68 5.61 4.46
N ALA A 47 -16.69 4.31 4.14
CA ALA A 47 -15.57 3.61 3.54
C ALA A 47 -15.97 2.87 2.27
N THR A 48 -15.10 2.86 1.27
CA THR A 48 -15.25 2.09 0.03
C THR A 48 -13.89 1.53 -0.38
N THR A 49 -13.88 0.36 -1.01
CA THR A 49 -12.66 -0.23 -1.57
C THR A 49 -12.63 -0.02 -3.09
N ALA A 50 -11.50 0.48 -3.60
CA ALA A 50 -11.20 0.53 -5.01
C ALA A 50 -10.15 -0.55 -5.33
N TRP A 51 -10.50 -1.46 -6.23
CA TRP A 51 -9.65 -2.57 -6.66
C TRP A 51 -8.85 -2.25 -7.92
N THR A 52 -9.27 -1.22 -8.65
CA THR A 52 -8.62 -0.77 -9.88
C THR A 52 -8.33 0.73 -9.85
N THR A 53 -7.41 1.16 -10.73
CA THR A 53 -7.12 2.59 -10.92
C THR A 53 -8.31 3.36 -11.47
N ASP A 54 -9.14 2.72 -12.31
CA ASP A 54 -10.32 3.34 -12.90
C ASP A 54 -11.44 3.54 -11.86
N GLU A 55 -11.67 2.53 -11.00
CA GLU A 55 -12.56 2.67 -9.85
C GLU A 55 -12.10 3.78 -8.92
N LEU A 56 -10.81 3.80 -8.58
CA LEU A 56 -10.23 4.86 -7.75
C LEU A 56 -10.44 6.24 -8.38
N ALA A 57 -10.16 6.38 -9.67
CA ALA A 57 -10.36 7.63 -10.40
C ALA A 57 -11.84 8.06 -10.42
N GLY A 58 -12.76 7.10 -10.59
CA GLY A 58 -14.19 7.33 -10.50
C GLY A 58 -14.62 7.85 -9.14
N LEU A 59 -14.20 7.19 -8.07
CA LEU A 59 -14.50 7.58 -6.69
C LEU A 59 -13.92 8.97 -6.36
N LEU A 60 -12.67 9.24 -6.76
CA LEU A 60 -12.02 10.54 -6.53
C LEU A 60 -12.75 11.72 -7.17
N ARG A 61 -13.43 11.50 -8.31
CA ARG A 61 -14.25 12.54 -8.96
C ARG A 61 -15.57 12.82 -8.25
N GLN A 62 -16.07 11.89 -7.44
CA GLN A 62 -17.31 12.09 -6.69
C GLN A 62 -17.04 12.98 -5.47
N PRO A 63 -17.75 14.10 -5.30
CA PRO A 63 -17.64 14.91 -4.09
C PRO A 63 -18.12 14.13 -2.86
N SER A 64 -17.57 14.46 -1.70
CA SER A 64 -17.98 13.90 -0.41
C SER A 64 -18.20 15.02 0.59
N PRO A 65 -19.35 15.08 1.29
CA PRO A 65 -19.47 15.94 2.45
C PRO A 65 -18.56 15.37 3.56
N GLY A 66 -17.58 16.16 4.00
CA GLY A 66 -16.65 15.74 5.05
C GLY A 66 -15.66 14.63 4.62
N ILE A 67 -15.22 13.85 5.61
CA ILE A 67 -14.18 12.82 5.43
C ILE A 67 -14.81 11.50 5.00
N ARG A 68 -14.22 10.85 4.00
CA ARG A 68 -14.46 9.46 3.62
C ARG A 68 -13.15 8.72 3.43
N VAL A 69 -13.18 7.40 3.53
CA VAL A 69 -12.03 6.53 3.29
C VAL A 69 -12.22 5.77 1.98
N ILE A 70 -11.28 5.93 1.06
CA ILE A 70 -11.13 5.03 -0.09
C ILE A 70 -9.94 4.12 0.22
N ARG A 71 -10.20 2.85 0.45
CA ARG A 71 -9.19 1.81 0.62
C ARG A 71 -8.75 1.31 -0.74
N VAL A 72 -7.44 1.19 -0.96
CA VAL A 72 -6.84 0.65 -2.18
C VAL A 72 -5.90 -0.49 -1.76
N PRO A 73 -6.35 -1.74 -1.88
CA PRO A 73 -5.52 -2.89 -1.58
C PRO A 73 -4.36 -2.96 -2.57
N VAL A 74 -3.14 -3.10 -2.05
CA VAL A 74 -1.93 -3.25 -2.85
C VAL A 74 -1.12 -4.43 -2.34
N SER A 75 -0.39 -5.12 -3.21
CA SER A 75 0.51 -6.16 -2.74
C SER A 75 1.72 -5.54 -2.05
N GLY A 76 2.03 -5.98 -0.83
CA GLY A 76 3.30 -5.64 -0.17
C GLY A 76 4.52 -6.31 -0.81
N SER A 77 4.31 -7.27 -1.71
CA SER A 77 5.38 -7.98 -2.42
C SER A 77 5.99 -7.16 -3.56
N GLY A 78 7.23 -7.49 -3.95
CA GLY A 78 7.85 -6.92 -5.15
C GLY A 78 8.19 -5.43 -5.11
N ARG A 79 7.94 -4.73 -3.99
CA ARG A 79 8.19 -3.29 -3.83
C ARG A 79 9.64 -2.89 -4.11
N ARG A 80 10.60 -3.65 -3.55
CA ARG A 80 12.05 -3.45 -3.80
C ARG A 80 12.38 -3.59 -5.29
N ALA A 81 11.94 -4.68 -5.92
CA ALA A 81 12.19 -4.95 -7.34
C ALA A 81 11.58 -3.87 -8.24
N ALA A 82 10.37 -3.39 -7.93
CA ALA A 82 9.74 -2.30 -8.65
C ALA A 82 10.57 -1.00 -8.57
N GLY A 83 11.07 -0.66 -7.37
CA GLY A 83 11.95 0.50 -7.19
C GLY A 83 13.27 0.38 -7.95
N GLN A 84 13.89 -0.81 -7.96
CA GLN A 84 15.11 -1.07 -8.73
C GLN A 84 14.89 -0.91 -10.24
N ARG A 85 13.77 -1.42 -10.77
CA ARG A 85 13.43 -1.25 -12.20
C ARG A 85 13.27 0.23 -12.59
N VAL A 86 12.58 1.02 -11.77
CA VAL A 86 12.42 2.46 -12.03
C VAL A 86 13.77 3.17 -12.00
N ARG A 87 14.62 2.89 -11.00
CA ARG A 87 15.98 3.48 -10.92
C ARG A 87 16.84 3.11 -12.13
N ALA A 88 16.83 1.85 -12.55
CA ALA A 88 17.56 1.39 -13.71
C ALA A 88 17.10 2.09 -15.00
N ALA A 89 15.78 2.23 -15.19
CA ALA A 89 15.21 2.93 -16.34
C ALA A 89 15.60 4.41 -16.37
N VAL A 90 15.57 5.09 -15.21
CA VAL A 90 16.00 6.49 -15.10
C VAL A 90 17.50 6.63 -15.39
N ALA A 91 18.35 5.75 -14.85
CA ALA A 91 19.79 5.77 -15.11
C ALA A 91 20.11 5.58 -16.60
N ALA A 92 19.41 4.67 -17.27
CA ALA A 92 19.57 4.43 -18.71
C ALA A 92 19.12 5.61 -19.59
N ALA A 93 18.16 6.42 -19.13
CA ALA A 93 17.67 7.59 -19.87
C ALA A 93 18.53 8.85 -19.65
N LEU A 94 19.37 8.86 -18.61
CA LEU A 94 20.26 9.97 -18.26
C LEU A 94 21.73 9.73 -18.66
N GLY A 95 22.08 8.50 -19.05
CA GLY A 95 23.36 8.15 -19.68
C GLY A 95 23.29 8.23 -21.20
#